data_AF-A0A9X0DB29-F1
#
_entry.id   AF-A0A9X0DB29-F1
#
_cell.length_a   1.000
_cell.length_b   1.000
_cell.length_c   1.000
_cell.angle_alpha   90.00
_cell.angle_beta   90.00
_cell.angle_gamma   90.00
#
_symmetry.space_group_name_H-M   'P 1'
#
loop_
_entity.id
_entity.type
_entity.pdbx_description
1 polymer ?
#
loop_
_entity_poly.entity_id
_entity_poly.type
_entity_poly.pdbx_seq_one_letter_code
_entity_poly.pdbx_strand_id
1 'polypeptide(L)'
;MKWLYVLFLCGLVLAENPDENEGIDDPDAYEGDMILTAAQRMAAEMGLDVDNPLGRGSTKNRQWPGGVMPYVVDSSLSRDSKAMAAIRAGMEEWTSKNLHHLQEKDK
;
A
#
# COMPACT_ATOMS: atom_id res chain seq x y z
N MET A 1 32.87 -14.46 -30.35
CA MET A 1 32.78 -13.14 -29.68
C MET A 1 31.48 -12.38 -29.93
N LYS A 2 30.87 -12.39 -31.13
CA LYS A 2 29.58 -11.71 -31.40
C LYS A 2 28.35 -12.35 -30.74
N TRP A 3 28.37 -13.66 -30.49
CA TRP A 3 27.25 -14.42 -29.93
C TRP A 3 27.07 -14.26 -28.40
N LEU A 4 28.10 -13.79 -27.68
CA LEU A 4 28.01 -13.52 -26.24
C LEU A 4 27.12 -12.31 -25.93
N TYR A 5 27.07 -11.31 -26.81
CA TYR A 5 26.21 -10.14 -26.65
C TYR A 5 24.72 -10.48 -26.79
N VAL A 6 24.38 -11.47 -27.62
CA VAL A 6 22.99 -11.92 -27.81
C VAL A 6 22.47 -12.62 -26.55
N LEU A 7 23.28 -13.47 -25.92
CA LEU A 7 22.90 -14.12 -24.66
C LEU A 7 22.75 -13.12 -23.50
N PHE A 8 23.58 -12.07 -23.47
CA PHE A 8 23.48 -11.01 -22.46
C PHE A 8 22.22 -10.13 -22.65
N LEU A 9 21.83 -9.87 -23.91
CA LEU A 9 20.59 -9.13 -24.22
C LEU A 9 19.32 -9.95 -23.97
N CYS A 10 19.34 -11.27 -24.16
CA CYS A 10 18.21 -12.14 -23.84
C CYS A 10 18.00 -12.36 -22.34
N GLY A 11 19.06 -12.33 -21.53
CA GLY A 11 18.96 -12.54 -20.08
C GLY A 11 18.28 -11.40 -19.31
N LEU A 12 18.27 -10.18 -19.87
CA LEU A 12 17.62 -9.01 -19.27
C LEU A 12 16.08 -9.00 -19.38
N VAL A 13 15.51 -9.83 -20.27
CA VAL A 13 14.05 -9.87 -20.53
C VAL A 13 13.29 -10.80 -19.57
N LEU A 14 13.99 -11.61 -18.77
CA LEU A 14 13.37 -12.60 -17.86
C LEU A 14 13.31 -12.17 -16.39
N ALA A 15 13.71 -10.95 -16.05
CA ALA A 15 13.42 -10.38 -14.74
C ALA A 15 11.98 -9.85 -14.73
N GLU A 16 11.02 -10.78 -14.73
CA GLU A 16 9.63 -10.46 -14.42
C GLU A 16 9.59 -10.00 -12.96
N ASN A 17 9.12 -8.78 -12.73
CA ASN A 17 8.92 -8.30 -11.38
C ASN A 17 7.80 -9.19 -10.81
N PRO A 18 8.03 -9.94 -9.72
CA PRO A 18 6.96 -10.74 -9.14
C PRO A 18 5.78 -9.81 -8.87
N ASP A 19 4.61 -10.19 -9.38
CA ASP A 19 3.39 -9.43 -9.11
C ASP A 19 3.23 -9.36 -7.60
N GLU A 20 3.12 -8.15 -7.04
CA GLU A 20 2.91 -7.95 -5.60
C GLU A 20 1.65 -8.67 -5.11
N ASN A 21 0.73 -8.95 -6.03
CA ASN A 21 -0.54 -9.62 -5.78
C ASN A 21 -0.58 -11.08 -6.22
N GLU A 22 0.58 -11.71 -6.49
CA GLU A 22 0.61 -13.11 -6.90
C GLU A 22 -0.07 -14.01 -5.82
N GLY A 23 -1.20 -14.63 -6.19
CA GLY A 23 -1.99 -15.47 -5.30
C GLY A 23 -3.03 -14.74 -4.43
N ILE A 24 -3.16 -13.42 -4.57
CA ILE A 24 -4.25 -12.63 -3.96
C ILE A 24 -5.41 -12.58 -4.97
N ASP A 25 -6.36 -13.48 -4.80
CA ASP A 25 -7.54 -13.61 -5.68
C ASP A 25 -8.80 -13.11 -4.95
N ASP A 26 -8.72 -11.90 -4.38
CA ASP A 26 -9.87 -11.22 -3.77
C ASP A 26 -10.60 -10.37 -4.83
N PRO A 27 -11.79 -10.78 -5.29
CA PRO A 27 -12.54 -10.04 -6.31
C PRO A 27 -13.02 -8.66 -5.82
N ASP A 28 -13.07 -8.44 -4.50
CA ASP A 28 -13.49 -7.16 -3.93
C ASP A 28 -12.31 -6.17 -3.81
N ALA A 29 -11.07 -6.65 -3.92
CA ALA A 29 -9.88 -5.81 -3.95
C ALA A 29 -9.75 -5.06 -5.29
N TYR A 30 -9.29 -3.82 -5.23
CA TYR A 30 -8.89 -3.01 -6.37
C TYR A 30 -7.36 -3.00 -6.40
N GLU A 31 -6.76 -3.27 -7.56
CA GLU A 31 -5.30 -3.41 -7.72
C GLU A 31 -4.66 -4.43 -6.76
N GLY A 32 -5.45 -5.33 -6.17
CA GLY A 32 -5.02 -6.44 -5.31
C GLY A 32 -4.92 -6.12 -3.81
N ASP A 33 -4.88 -4.85 -3.39
CA ASP A 33 -4.58 -4.47 -2.00
C ASP A 33 -5.54 -3.42 -1.39
N MET A 34 -6.46 -2.86 -2.18
CA MET A 34 -7.38 -1.81 -1.73
C MET A 34 -8.84 -2.24 -1.73
N ILE A 35 -9.53 -2.09 -0.59
CA ILE A 35 -10.99 -2.18 -0.55
C ILE A 35 -11.60 -0.79 -0.81
N LEU A 36 -12.24 -0.63 -1.95
CA LEU A 36 -12.84 0.63 -2.39
C LEU A 36 -14.38 0.57 -2.38
N THR A 37 -15.01 1.69 -2.03
CA THR A 37 -16.43 1.87 -2.36
C THR A 37 -16.62 1.93 -3.88
N ALA A 38 -17.83 1.61 -4.37
CA ALA A 38 -18.14 1.65 -5.81
C ALA A 38 -17.79 3.00 -6.47
N ALA A 39 -18.03 4.12 -5.77
CA ALA A 39 -17.70 5.45 -6.27
C ALA A 39 -16.17 5.70 -6.35
N GLN A 40 -15.41 5.22 -5.36
CA GLN A 40 -13.94 5.30 -5.38
C GLN A 40 -13.34 4.46 -6.52
N ARG A 41 -13.84 3.24 -6.71
CA ARG A 41 -13.41 2.35 -7.79
C ARG A 41 -13.66 2.98 -9.15
N MET A 42 -14.88 3.48 -9.37
CA MET A 42 -15.23 4.17 -10.63
C MET A 42 -14.34 5.40 -10.87
N ALA A 43 -14.09 6.21 -9.83
CA ALA A 43 -13.20 7.37 -9.96
C ALA A 43 -11.76 6.94 -10.33
N ALA A 44 -11.22 5.93 -9.65
CA ALA A 44 -9.87 5.41 -9.91
C ALA A 44 -9.72 4.90 -11.36
N GLU A 45 -10.69 4.11 -11.84
CA GLU A 45 -10.73 3.58 -13.22
C GLU A 45 -10.79 4.69 -14.27
N MET A 46 -11.50 5.79 -13.98
CA MET A 46 -11.57 6.96 -14.87
C MET A 46 -10.38 7.91 -14.73
N GLY A 47 -9.43 7.62 -13.83
CA GLY A 47 -8.28 8.48 -13.53
C GLY A 47 -8.66 9.79 -12.83
N LEU A 48 -9.75 9.77 -12.08
CA LEU A 48 -10.34 10.89 -11.35
C LEU A 48 -10.18 10.67 -9.83
N ASP A 49 -10.55 11.70 -9.07
CA ASP A 49 -10.75 11.61 -7.63
C ASP A 49 -12.24 11.80 -7.31
N VAL A 50 -12.75 11.10 -6.30
CA VAL A 50 -14.19 11.06 -5.94
C VAL A 50 -14.75 12.45 -5.69
N ASP A 51 -13.92 13.31 -5.09
CA ASP A 51 -14.31 14.68 -4.72
C ASP A 51 -13.61 15.74 -5.60
N ASN A 52 -12.78 15.33 -6.59
CA ASN A 52 -12.08 16.25 -7.49
C ASN A 52 -11.86 15.66 -8.90
N PRO A 53 -12.56 16.18 -9.94
CA PRO A 53 -12.46 15.64 -11.29
C PRO A 53 -11.14 15.94 -12.01
N LEU A 54 -10.18 16.64 -11.40
CA LEU A 54 -8.91 17.04 -12.01
C LEU A 54 -7.67 16.61 -11.20
N GLY A 55 -7.67 15.42 -10.60
CA GLY A 55 -6.48 14.90 -9.93
C GLY A 55 -6.55 13.41 -9.57
N ARG A 56 -5.37 12.84 -9.33
CA ARG A 56 -5.19 11.56 -8.62
C ARG A 56 -4.61 11.87 -7.25
N GLY A 57 -5.20 11.34 -6.17
CA GLY A 57 -4.65 11.49 -4.81
C GLY A 57 -5.69 11.51 -3.70
N SER A 58 -5.21 11.60 -2.46
CA SER A 58 -6.05 11.73 -1.27
C SER A 58 -6.88 13.01 -1.32
N THR A 59 -8.19 12.88 -1.16
CA THR A 59 -9.12 14.00 -0.98
C THR A 59 -8.76 14.79 0.28
N LYS A 60 -8.73 16.13 0.17
CA LYS A 60 -8.43 17.03 1.32
C LYS A 60 -9.37 16.81 2.51
N ASN A 61 -10.56 16.25 2.28
CA ASN A 61 -11.60 16.09 3.29
C ASN A 61 -11.68 14.67 3.88
N ARG A 62 -10.79 13.75 3.50
CA ARG A 62 -10.76 12.37 4.03
C ARG A 62 -9.44 12.00 4.70
N GLN A 63 -8.67 13.02 5.09
CA GLN A 63 -7.48 12.85 5.91
C GLN A 63 -7.88 12.57 7.35
N TRP A 64 -7.02 11.85 8.09
CA TRP A 64 -7.17 11.72 9.53
C TRP A 64 -7.12 13.10 10.21
N PRO A 65 -8.08 13.43 11.10
CA PRO A 65 -8.11 14.72 11.78
C PRO A 65 -6.79 15.05 12.47
N GLY A 66 -6.25 16.23 12.19
CA GLY A 66 -4.97 16.68 12.76
C GLY A 66 -3.75 15.84 12.34
N GLY A 67 -3.87 14.97 11.32
CA GLY A 67 -2.80 14.05 10.92
C GLY A 67 -2.54 12.95 11.95
N VAL A 68 -3.49 12.69 12.86
CA VAL A 68 -3.37 11.65 13.88
C VAL A 68 -4.17 10.42 13.46
N MET A 69 -3.46 9.32 13.17
CA MET A 69 -4.07 8.04 12.84
C MET A 69 -4.16 7.17 14.09
N PRO A 70 -5.36 6.95 14.66
CA PRO A 70 -5.49 6.14 15.84
C PRO A 70 -5.59 4.66 15.46
N TYR A 71 -4.87 3.79 16.17
CA TYR A 71 -4.77 2.37 15.82
C TYR A 71 -4.94 1.45 17.02
N VAL A 72 -5.23 0.19 16.72
CA VAL A 72 -5.15 -0.95 17.65
C VAL A 72 -4.53 -2.11 16.87
N VAL A 73 -3.56 -2.80 17.46
CA VAL A 73 -3.08 -4.06 16.89
C VAL A 73 -3.94 -5.20 17.42
N ASP A 74 -4.59 -5.91 16.50
CA ASP A 74 -5.48 -7.00 16.86
C ASP A 74 -4.76 -8.09 17.65
N SER A 75 -5.45 -8.66 18.65
CA SER A 75 -4.87 -9.66 19.54
C SER A 75 -4.43 -10.95 18.83
N SER A 76 -4.99 -11.26 17.67
CA SER A 76 -4.58 -12.38 16.82
C SER A 76 -3.10 -12.31 16.42
N LEU A 77 -2.55 -11.10 16.26
CA LEU A 77 -1.15 -10.87 15.92
C LEU A 77 -0.21 -10.90 17.13
N SER A 78 -0.74 -10.92 18.36
CA SER A 78 0.07 -10.81 19.58
C SER A 78 1.12 -11.91 19.76
N ARG A 79 0.89 -13.09 19.16
CA ARG A 79 1.80 -14.24 19.22
C ARG A 79 2.80 -14.29 18.06
N ASP A 80 2.62 -13.46 17.04
CA ASP A 80 3.56 -13.36 15.92
C ASP A 80 4.57 -12.25 16.20
N SER A 81 5.71 -12.63 16.75
CA SER A 81 6.77 -11.70 17.09
C SER A 81 7.37 -10.98 15.87
N LYS A 82 7.34 -11.62 14.68
CA LYS A 82 7.87 -11.01 13.46
C LYS A 82 6.90 -9.96 12.93
N ALA A 83 5.61 -10.27 12.87
CA ALA A 83 4.58 -9.31 12.46
C ALA A 83 4.55 -8.11 13.40
N MET A 84 4.57 -8.35 14.72
CA MET A 84 4.60 -7.27 15.72
C MET A 84 5.84 -6.38 15.60
N ALA A 85 7.01 -6.97 15.34
CA ALA A 85 8.25 -6.21 15.14
C ALA A 85 8.19 -5.36 13.86
N ALA A 86 7.70 -5.92 12.76
CA ALA A 86 7.56 -5.21 11.48
C ALA A 86 6.58 -4.04 11.58
N ILE A 87 5.42 -4.25 12.21
CA ILE A 87 4.41 -3.20 12.44
C ILE A 87 5.04 -2.06 13.24
N ARG A 88 5.71 -2.37 14.37
CA ARG A 88 6.35 -1.34 15.21
C ARG A 88 7.44 -0.58 14.46
N ALA A 89 8.31 -1.28 13.73
CA ALA A 89 9.36 -0.63 12.94
C ALA A 89 8.79 0.33 11.89
N GLY A 90 7.74 -0.08 11.18
CA GLY A 90 7.06 0.79 10.21
C GLY A 90 6.42 2.02 10.85
N MET A 91 5.77 1.84 12.00
CA MET A 91 5.17 2.96 12.76
C MET A 91 6.22 3.93 13.31
N GLU A 92 7.34 3.42 13.80
CA GLU A 92 8.49 4.23 14.27
C GLU A 92 9.12 5.02 13.12
N GLU A 93 9.37 4.36 11.99
CA GLU A 93 9.90 5.01 10.79
C GLU A 93 8.98 6.14 10.34
N TRP A 94 7.68 5.88 10.21
CA TRP A 94 6.69 6.87 9.81
C TRP A 94 6.68 8.09 10.72
N THR A 95 6.63 7.87 12.04
CA THR A 95 6.56 8.94 13.05
C THR A 95 7.86 9.74 13.12
N SER A 96 9.01 9.11 12.88
CA SER A 96 10.31 9.80 12.91
C SER A 96 10.55 10.72 11.71
N LYS A 97 9.95 10.41 10.56
CA LYS A 97 10.19 11.12 9.30
C LYS A 97 9.08 12.10 8.91
N ASN A 98 7.91 11.99 9.53
CA ASN A 98 6.73 12.76 9.13
C ASN A 98 6.14 13.56 10.30
N LEU A 99 5.37 14.60 9.97
CA LEU A 99 4.60 15.38 10.95
C LEU A 99 3.32 14.66 11.41
N HIS A 100 2.98 13.52 10.80
CA HIS A 100 1.80 12.73 11.14
C HIS A 100 2.11 11.80 12.32
N HIS A 101 1.15 11.62 13.22
CA HIS A 101 1.33 10.87 14.45
C HIS A 101 0.45 9.62 14.48
N LEU A 102 1.00 8.52 14.98
CA LEU A 102 0.29 7.28 15.22
C LEU A 102 -0.04 7.19 16.69
N GLN A 103 -1.32 7.05 17.03
CA GLN A 103 -1.77 7.01 18.42
C GLN A 103 -2.42 5.66 18.73
N GLU A 104 -1.81 4.88 19.63
CA GLU A 104 -2.44 3.66 20.11
C GLU A 104 -3.66 4.03 20.96
N LYS A 105 -4.79 3.38 20.70
CA LYS A 105 -5.98 3.51 21.56
C LYS A 105 -5.86 2.57 22.74
N ASP A 106 -6.17 3.08 23.93
CA ASP A 106 -6.36 2.24 25.11
C ASP A 106 -7.47 1.22 24.82
N LYS A 107 -7.21 -0.05 25.17
CA LYS A 107 -8.14 -1.18 24.98
C LYS A 107 -9.31 -1.14 25.97
#